data_AF-A0A3N5JI26-F1
#
_entry.id   AF-A0A3N5JI26-F1
#
_cell.length_a   1.000
_cell.length_b   1.000
_cell.length_c   1.000
_cell.angle_alpha   90.00
_cell.angle_beta   90.00
_cell.angle_gamma   90.00
#
_symmetry.space_group_name_H-M   'P 1'
#
loop_
_entity.id
_entity.type
_entity.pdbx_description
1 polymer ?
#
loop_
_entity_poly.entity_id
_entity_poly.type
_entity_poly.pdbx_seq_one_letter_code
_entity_poly.pdbx_strand_id
1 'polypeptide(L)'
;MELNCFQITIDETDFDHLINRYAPQSDRVSKLNLRIEGEHIVFSGSVKVLLSIPFEAVLKFDSNGRQIIAHLITLRPLRMLTEQLKEKILDKIVENMPPGAFREGEALIFDINALAQNRGFHTELLVTSLKTADDKISVTIQGTLSI
;
A
#
# COMPACT_ATOMS: atom_id res chain seq x y z
N MET A 1 8.41 12.55 22.44
CA MET A 1 7.14 12.02 22.93
C MET A 1 7.20 10.50 22.85
N GLU A 2 6.86 9.82 23.93
CA GLU A 2 6.81 8.35 23.95
C GLU A 2 5.40 7.90 23.55
N LEU A 3 5.30 7.04 22.55
CA LEU A 3 4.05 6.45 22.05
C LEU A 3 3.94 5.04 22.61
N ASN A 4 3.25 4.91 23.75
CA ASN A 4 3.05 3.62 24.41
C ASN A 4 2.26 2.64 23.55
N CYS A 5 1.25 3.12 22.82
CA CYS A 5 0.48 2.35 21.84
C CYS A 5 -0.40 3.28 21.01
N PHE A 6 -0.26 3.22 19.69
CA PHE A 6 -1.12 3.94 18.75
C PHE A 6 -1.69 2.97 17.73
N GLN A 7 -3.02 2.86 17.69
CA GLN A 7 -3.71 2.02 16.71
C GLN A 7 -4.29 2.90 15.60
N ILE A 8 -3.90 2.61 14.37
CA ILE A 8 -4.43 3.21 13.15
C ILE A 8 -5.33 2.18 12.51
N THR A 9 -6.57 2.55 12.21
CA THR A 9 -7.47 1.73 11.41
C THR A 9 -7.72 2.48 10.12
N ILE A 10 -7.56 1.81 8.99
CA ILE A 10 -7.73 2.35 7.64
C ILE A 10 -8.82 1.52 6.97
N ASP A 11 -9.85 2.21 6.45
CA ASP A 11 -10.88 1.59 5.62
C ASP A 11 -10.72 1.96 4.13
N GLU A 12 -11.59 1.43 3.27
CA GLU A 12 -11.54 1.70 1.82
C GLU A 12 -11.67 3.20 1.49
N THR A 13 -12.44 3.96 2.29
CA THR A 13 -12.65 5.41 2.06
C THR A 13 -11.38 6.19 2.37
N ASP A 14 -10.66 5.83 3.43
CA ASP A 14 -9.36 6.42 3.75
C ASP A 14 -8.34 6.17 2.62
N PHE A 15 -8.36 4.98 2.01
CA PHE A 15 -7.51 4.67 0.86
C PHE A 15 -7.87 5.49 -0.37
N ASP A 16 -9.15 5.66 -0.68
CA ASP A 16 -9.60 6.52 -1.77
C ASP A 16 -9.10 7.96 -1.57
N HIS A 17 -9.11 8.47 -0.34
CA HIS A 17 -8.53 9.77 -0.02
C HIS A 17 -7.02 9.82 -0.24
N LEU A 18 -6.28 8.76 0.11
CA LEU A 18 -4.84 8.67 -0.12
C LEU A 18 -4.50 8.64 -1.61
N ILE A 19 -5.17 7.78 -2.38
CA ILE A 19 -4.96 7.66 -3.83
C ILE A 19 -5.26 9.00 -4.50
N ASN A 20 -6.38 9.64 -4.18
CA ASN A 20 -6.73 10.95 -4.75
C ASN A 20 -5.73 12.05 -4.39
N ARG A 21 -5.08 11.95 -3.22
CA ARG A 21 -4.09 12.93 -2.75
C ARG A 21 -2.74 12.77 -3.44
N TYR A 22 -2.31 11.53 -3.69
CA TYR A 22 -0.96 11.22 -4.16
C TYR A 22 -0.89 10.83 -5.64
N ALA A 23 -2.03 10.53 -6.28
CA ALA A 23 -2.08 10.20 -7.69
C ALA A 23 -1.40 11.28 -8.57
N PRO A 24 -0.50 10.89 -9.49
CA PRO A 24 0.15 11.83 -10.39
C PRO A 24 -0.88 12.64 -11.20
N GLN A 25 -0.68 13.96 -11.29
CA GLN A 25 -1.64 14.86 -11.96
C GLN A 25 -1.84 14.55 -13.45
N SER A 26 -0.86 13.91 -14.09
CA SER A 26 -0.91 13.46 -15.49
C SER A 26 -1.75 12.19 -15.71
N ASP A 27 -2.11 11.49 -14.65
CA ASP A 27 -2.73 10.15 -14.67
C ASP A 27 -4.15 10.11 -14.13
N ARG A 28 -4.87 11.24 -14.19
CA ARG A 28 -6.26 11.37 -13.70
C ARG A 28 -7.28 10.37 -14.29
N VAL A 29 -6.87 9.47 -15.19
CA VAL A 29 -7.66 8.31 -15.59
C VAL A 29 -6.78 7.06 -15.66
N SER A 30 -6.54 6.47 -14.49
CA SER A 30 -6.59 5.03 -14.24
C SER A 30 -7.11 4.92 -12.82
N LYS A 31 -8.42 4.69 -12.61
CA LYS A 31 -9.01 4.61 -11.27
C LYS A 31 -8.43 3.38 -10.58
N LEU A 32 -7.33 3.57 -9.85
CA LEU A 32 -6.85 2.58 -8.93
C LEU A 32 -7.88 2.55 -7.79
N ASN A 33 -8.64 1.47 -7.70
CA ASN A 33 -9.53 1.25 -6.57
C ASN A 33 -8.90 0.19 -5.68
N LEU A 34 -9.00 0.41 -4.38
CA LEU A 34 -8.58 -0.55 -3.37
C LEU A 34 -9.83 -1.17 -2.75
N ARG A 35 -9.78 -2.48 -2.54
CA ARG A 35 -10.77 -3.21 -1.75
C ARG A 35 -10.08 -4.07 -0.70
N ILE A 36 -10.74 -4.28 0.43
CA ILE A 36 -10.24 -5.17 1.48
C ILE A 36 -11.11 -6.43 1.46
N GLU A 37 -10.51 -7.58 1.14
CA GLU A 37 -11.21 -8.87 0.99
C GLU A 37 -10.62 -9.92 1.93
N GLY A 38 -11.22 -10.05 3.12
CA GLY A 38 -10.73 -10.96 4.15
C GLY A 38 -9.32 -10.58 4.59
N GLU A 39 -8.34 -11.47 4.42
CA GLU A 39 -6.93 -11.20 4.76
C GLU A 39 -6.16 -10.45 3.65
N HIS A 40 -6.82 -10.08 2.55
CA HIS A 40 -6.16 -9.54 1.36
C HIS A 40 -6.56 -8.09 1.08
N ILE A 41 -5.65 -7.35 0.44
CA ILE A 41 -6.00 -6.16 -0.32
C ILE A 41 -6.11 -6.54 -1.79
N VAL A 42 -7.11 -5.98 -2.46
CA VAL A 42 -7.24 -6.05 -3.91
C VAL A 42 -7.10 -4.65 -4.50
N PHE A 43 -6.01 -4.39 -5.22
CA PHE A 43 -5.88 -3.22 -6.07
C PHE A 43 -6.43 -3.53 -7.45
N SER A 44 -7.44 -2.80 -7.88
CA SER A 44 -7.99 -2.90 -9.23
C SER A 44 -7.75 -1.63 -10.01
N GLY A 45 -7.51 -1.75 -11.31
CA GLY A 45 -7.27 -0.59 -12.16
C GLY A 45 -7.07 -0.97 -13.61
N SER A 46 -6.49 -0.07 -14.38
CA SER A 46 -6.12 -0.34 -15.77
C SER A 46 -4.75 0.22 -16.09
N VAL A 47 -3.91 -0.54 -16.78
CA VAL A 47 -2.63 -0.04 -17.31
C VAL A 47 -2.75 0.16 -18.81
N LYS A 48 -2.30 1.34 -19.28
CA LYS A 48 -2.20 1.66 -20.70
C LYS A 48 -0.82 1.25 -21.24
N VAL A 49 -0.81 0.36 -22.22
CA VAL A 49 0.39 0.03 -23.00
C VAL A 49 0.12 0.36 -24.47
N LEU A 50 -0.63 -0.50 -25.16
CA LEU A 50 -1.20 -0.27 -26.50
C LEU A 50 -2.72 -0.15 -26.42
N LEU A 51 -3.34 -1.02 -25.62
CA LEU A 51 -4.73 -0.98 -25.20
C LEU A 51 -4.78 -0.81 -23.68
N SER A 52 -5.94 -0.39 -23.16
CA SER A 52 -6.17 -0.34 -21.72
C SER A 52 -6.45 -1.76 -21.21
N ILE A 53 -5.57 -2.27 -20.36
CA ILE A 53 -5.69 -3.63 -19.81
C ILE A 53 -6.15 -3.51 -18.36
N PRO A 54 -7.36 -4.01 -18.01
CA PRO A 54 -7.80 -4.05 -16.63
C PRO A 54 -6.98 -5.08 -15.84
N PHE A 55 -6.71 -4.78 -14.57
CA PHE A 55 -6.03 -5.68 -13.65
C PHE A 55 -6.70 -5.69 -12.28
N GLU A 56 -6.53 -6.80 -11.56
CA GLU A 56 -6.73 -6.91 -10.12
C GLU A 56 -5.48 -7.56 -9.52
N ALA A 57 -4.73 -6.81 -8.72
CA ALA A 57 -3.59 -7.29 -7.95
C ALA A 57 -4.07 -7.63 -6.54
N VAL A 58 -3.98 -8.90 -6.16
CA VAL A 58 -4.34 -9.38 -4.83
C VAL A 58 -3.07 -9.50 -4.00
N LEU A 59 -2.99 -8.75 -2.90
CA LEU A 59 -1.84 -8.70 -2.01
C LEU A 59 -2.21 -9.18 -0.62
N LYS A 60 -1.30 -9.88 0.04
CA LYS A 60 -1.40 -10.24 1.46
C LYS A 60 -0.43 -9.40 2.27
N PHE A 61 -0.95 -8.87 3.36
CA PHE A 61 -0.15 -8.13 4.31
C PHE A 61 0.63 -9.04 5.26
N ASP A 62 1.83 -8.58 5.57
CA ASP A 62 2.69 -9.07 6.63
C ASP A 62 3.43 -7.89 7.28
N SER A 63 4.14 -8.14 8.37
CA SER A 63 5.01 -7.16 8.99
C SER A 63 6.26 -7.80 9.58
N ASN A 64 7.39 -7.13 9.44
CA ASN A 64 8.65 -7.51 10.08
C ASN A 64 8.94 -6.70 11.36
N GLY A 65 7.93 -6.04 11.92
CA GLY A 65 8.07 -5.19 13.10
C GLY A 65 8.49 -3.75 12.81
N ARG A 66 9.09 -3.45 11.64
CA ARG A 66 9.40 -2.06 11.24
C ARG A 66 8.57 -1.62 10.04
N GLN A 67 8.32 -2.54 9.13
CA GLN A 67 7.68 -2.32 7.86
C GLN A 67 6.36 -3.07 7.81
N ILE A 68 5.39 -2.49 7.10
CA ILE A 68 4.25 -3.22 6.58
C ILE A 68 4.62 -3.67 5.18
N ILE A 69 4.47 -4.97 4.89
CA ILE A 69 4.84 -5.57 3.62
C ILE A 69 3.57 -6.15 3.00
N ALA A 70 3.25 -5.75 1.77
CA ALA A 70 2.15 -6.31 1.00
C ALA A 70 2.71 -7.17 -0.15
N HIS A 71 2.65 -8.49 0.00
CA HIS A 71 3.14 -9.44 -0.99
C HIS A 71 2.08 -9.70 -2.05
N LEU A 72 2.43 -9.55 -3.33
CA LEU A 72 1.57 -9.96 -4.43
C LEU A 72 1.37 -11.48 -4.41
N ILE A 73 0.13 -11.92 -4.31
CA ILE A 73 -0.25 -13.34 -4.40
C ILE A 73 -0.64 -13.70 -5.81
N THR A 74 -1.44 -12.85 -6.43
CA THR A 74 -1.95 -13.10 -7.78
C THR A 74 -2.35 -11.82 -8.47
N LEU A 75 -2.34 -11.87 -9.80
CA LEU A 75 -2.78 -10.78 -10.65
C LEU A 75 -3.78 -11.31 -11.69
N ARG A 76 -5.00 -10.76 -11.68
CA ARG A 76 -6.14 -11.20 -12.51
C ARG A 76 -6.46 -10.13 -13.56
N PRO A 77 -7.08 -10.50 -14.71
CA PRO A 77 -7.46 -11.86 -15.12
C PRO A 77 -6.31 -12.70 -15.72
N LEU A 78 -5.10 -12.16 -15.79
CA LEU A 78 -4.09 -12.60 -16.74
C LEU A 78 -3.01 -13.46 -16.07
N ARG A 79 -3.23 -14.78 -16.08
CA ARG A 79 -2.21 -15.79 -15.66
C ARG A 79 -0.93 -15.79 -16.52
N MET A 80 -0.92 -15.09 -17.65
CA MET A 80 0.20 -15.01 -18.60
C MET A 80 0.61 -13.57 -18.88
N LEU A 81 0.89 -12.78 -17.84
CA LEU A 81 1.59 -11.53 -18.05
C LEU A 81 3.09 -11.78 -18.24
N THR A 82 3.71 -10.96 -19.08
CA THR A 82 5.15 -10.81 -19.04
C THR A 82 5.54 -10.17 -17.72
N GLU A 83 6.70 -10.53 -17.18
CA GLU A 83 7.27 -9.91 -15.98
C GLU A 83 7.25 -8.37 -16.05
N GLN A 84 7.51 -7.81 -17.23
CA GLN A 84 7.45 -6.37 -17.51
C GLN A 84 6.08 -5.73 -17.21
N LEU A 85 4.97 -6.41 -17.54
CA LEU A 85 3.65 -5.85 -17.27
C LEU A 85 3.29 -5.96 -15.79
N LYS A 86 3.73 -7.03 -15.11
CA LYS A 86 3.60 -7.16 -13.65
C LYS A 86 4.36 -6.04 -12.94
N GLU A 87 5.61 -5.80 -13.32
CA GLU A 87 6.42 -4.69 -12.79
C GLU A 87 5.74 -3.35 -13.00
N LYS A 88 5.25 -3.08 -14.23
CA LYS A 88 4.54 -1.84 -14.55
C LYS A 88 3.28 -1.63 -13.70
N ILE A 89 2.54 -2.70 -13.39
CA ILE A 89 1.36 -2.61 -12.52
C ILE A 89 1.78 -2.29 -11.08
N LEU A 90 2.80 -2.97 -10.56
CA LEU A 90 3.31 -2.72 -9.21
C LEU A 90 3.87 -1.29 -9.09
N ASP A 91 4.63 -0.83 -10.08
CA ASP A 91 5.11 0.56 -10.17
C ASP A 91 3.94 1.53 -10.13
N LYS A 92 2.89 1.26 -10.92
CA LYS A 92 1.69 2.10 -10.92
C LYS A 92 1.00 2.17 -9.56
N ILE A 93 0.97 1.06 -8.82
CA ILE A 93 0.41 1.06 -7.47
C ILE A 93 1.26 1.94 -6.55
N VAL A 94 2.60 1.78 -6.55
CA VAL A 94 3.52 2.57 -5.72
C VAL A 94 3.44 4.07 -6.04
N GLU A 95 3.33 4.45 -7.31
CA GLU A 95 3.20 5.86 -7.73
C GLU A 95 1.97 6.56 -7.12
N ASN A 96 0.95 5.80 -6.72
CA ASN A 96 -0.28 6.33 -6.11
C ASN A 96 -0.26 6.26 -4.58
N MET A 97 0.85 5.84 -3.97
CA MET A 97 1.01 5.69 -2.53
C MET A 97 1.74 6.89 -1.89
N PRO A 98 1.62 7.08 -0.56
CA PRO A 98 2.35 8.12 0.14
C PRO A 98 3.88 8.00 0.00
N PRO A 99 4.62 9.12 0.00
CA PRO A 99 6.09 9.12 -0.02
C PRO A 99 6.66 8.28 1.12
N GLY A 100 7.54 7.32 0.80
CA GLY A 100 8.06 6.33 1.75
C GLY A 100 7.52 4.92 1.52
N ALA A 101 6.47 4.78 0.70
CA ALA A 101 6.12 3.51 0.08
C ALA A 101 7.05 3.24 -1.12
N PHE A 102 7.53 2.00 -1.25
CA PHE A 102 8.34 1.55 -2.38
C PHE A 102 8.03 0.08 -2.70
N ARG A 103 8.56 -0.44 -3.80
CA ARG A 103 8.49 -1.88 -4.09
C ARG A 103 9.85 -2.55 -3.97
N GLU A 104 9.83 -3.82 -3.62
CA GLU A 104 10.97 -4.71 -3.69
C GLU A 104 10.48 -6.05 -4.25
N GLY A 105 10.92 -6.37 -5.47
CA GLY A 105 10.41 -7.54 -6.21
C GLY A 105 8.88 -7.47 -6.38
N GLU A 106 8.19 -8.49 -5.87
CA GLU A 106 6.73 -8.62 -5.90
C GLU A 106 6.05 -8.11 -4.61
N ALA A 107 6.77 -7.37 -3.77
CA ALA A 107 6.23 -6.81 -2.54
C ALA A 107 6.16 -5.28 -2.61
N LEU A 108 5.09 -4.71 -2.04
CA LEU A 108 5.00 -3.30 -1.71
C LEU A 108 5.42 -3.13 -0.24
N ILE A 109 6.36 -2.23 0.03
CA ILE A 109 6.91 -1.99 1.34
C ILE A 109 6.51 -0.60 1.80
N PHE A 110 5.95 -0.51 3.00
CA PHE A 110 5.61 0.73 3.69
C PHE A 110 6.46 0.81 4.96
N ASP A 111 7.57 1.56 4.90
CA ASP A 111 8.37 1.84 6.10
C ASP A 111 7.72 2.99 6.88
N ILE A 112 7.18 2.66 8.06
CA ILE A 112 6.46 3.61 8.91
C ILE A 112 7.35 4.75 9.40
N ASN A 113 8.63 4.48 9.63
CA ASN A 113 9.58 5.51 10.04
C ASN A 113 9.91 6.43 8.88
N ALA A 114 10.06 5.90 7.67
CA ALA A 114 10.26 6.72 6.48
C ALA A 114 9.01 7.59 6.18
N LEU A 115 7.81 7.01 6.34
CA LEU A 115 6.55 7.72 6.21
C LEU A 115 6.42 8.87 7.23
N ALA A 116 6.83 8.65 8.48
CA ALA A 116 6.84 9.67 9.52
C ALA A 116 7.93 10.75 9.29
N GLN A 117 9.12 10.36 8.85
CA GLN A 117 10.20 11.28 8.48
C GLN A 117 9.82 12.20 7.32
N ASN A 118 9.09 11.69 6.33
CA ASN A 118 8.54 12.50 5.24
C ASN A 118 7.50 13.54 5.71
N ARG A 119 7.04 13.44 6.97
CA ARG A 119 6.18 14.42 7.64
C ARG A 119 6.94 15.30 8.64
N GLY A 120 8.27 15.18 8.71
CA GLY A 120 9.13 15.97 9.58
C GLY A 120 9.33 15.38 10.98
N PHE A 121 8.98 14.12 11.21
CA PHE A 121 9.15 13.47 12.51
C PHE A 121 10.39 12.58 12.54
N HIS A 122 11.15 12.64 13.63
CA HIS A 122 12.18 11.66 13.94
C HIS A 122 11.55 10.57 14.79
N THR A 123 11.67 9.31 14.37
CA THR A 123 10.89 8.23 14.97
C THR A 123 11.66 6.93 15.08
N GLU A 124 11.35 6.16 16.13
CA GLU A 124 11.69 4.75 16.29
C GLU A 124 10.40 3.98 16.56
N LEU A 125 9.62 3.77 15.50
CA LEU A 125 8.32 3.12 15.53
C LEU A 125 8.41 1.66 15.09
N LEU A 126 7.69 0.81 15.82
CA LEU A 126 7.54 -0.61 15.55
C LEU A 126 6.09 -0.97 15.32
N VAL A 127 5.82 -1.77 14.29
CA VAL A 127 4.55 -2.47 14.10
C VAL A 127 4.49 -3.64 15.07
N THR A 128 3.50 -3.62 15.94
CA THR A 128 3.30 -4.67 16.95
C THR A 128 2.11 -5.55 16.62
N SER A 129 1.20 -5.09 15.77
CA SER A 129 0.09 -5.88 15.25
C SER A 129 -0.36 -5.33 13.90
N LEU A 130 -0.70 -6.24 13.00
CA LEU A 130 -1.35 -5.96 11.73
C LEU A 130 -2.52 -6.92 11.57
N LYS A 131 -3.72 -6.39 11.43
CA LYS A 131 -4.95 -7.19 11.33
C LYS A 131 -5.83 -6.66 10.21
N THR A 132 -6.42 -7.58 9.49
CA THR A 132 -7.44 -7.32 8.48
C THR A 132 -8.74 -7.96 8.93
N ALA A 133 -9.76 -7.14 9.17
CA ALA A 133 -11.08 -7.57 9.63
C ALA A 133 -12.13 -6.52 9.24
N ASP A 134 -13.35 -6.98 8.96
CA ASP A 134 -14.52 -6.11 8.70
C ASP A 134 -14.24 -5.02 7.65
N ASP A 135 -13.59 -5.40 6.55
CA ASP A 135 -13.20 -4.52 5.44
C ASP A 135 -12.29 -3.36 5.88
N LYS A 136 -11.47 -3.59 6.91
CA LYS A 136 -10.52 -2.62 7.48
C LYS A 136 -9.16 -3.25 7.75
N ILE A 137 -8.13 -2.40 7.69
CA ILE A 137 -6.77 -2.74 8.11
C ILE A 137 -6.46 -1.98 9.39
N SER A 138 -6.18 -2.71 10.46
CA SER A 138 -5.73 -2.18 11.74
C SER A 138 -4.24 -2.42 11.91
N VAL A 139 -3.48 -1.34 12.09
CA VAL A 139 -2.05 -1.36 12.41
C VAL A 139 -1.86 -0.80 13.80
N THR A 140 -1.21 -1.57 14.68
CA THR A 140 -0.78 -1.09 16.00
C THR A 140 0.70 -0.78 15.96
N ILE A 141 1.04 0.43 16.37
CA ILE A 141 2.40 0.97 16.34
C ILE A 141 2.80 1.39 17.76
N GLN A 142 4.03 1.08 18.15
CA GLN A 142 4.62 1.48 19.44
C GLN A 142 6.00 2.06 19.21
N GLY A 143 6.45 2.97 20.08
CA GLY A 143 7.82 3.48 20.03
C GLY A 143 7.94 4.95 20.40
N THR A 144 8.91 5.65 19.81
CA THR A 144 9.18 7.06 20.11
C THR A 144 8.95 7.95 18.89
N LEU A 145 8.46 9.16 19.14
CA LEU A 145 8.30 10.21 18.14
C LEU A 145 8.80 11.55 18.69
N SER A 146 9.72 12.18 17.98
CA SER A 146 10.22 13.53 18.25
C SER A 146 10.04 14.44 17.03
N ILE A 147 9.93 15.73 17.30
CA ILE A 147 9.87 16.81 16.30
C ILE A 147 11.27 17.40 16.21
#